data_AF-A0A3A8QEF4-F1
#
_entry.id   AF-A0A3A8QEF4-F1
#
_cell.length_a   1.000
_cell.length_b   1.000
_cell.length_c   1.000
_cell.angle_alpha   90.00
_cell.angle_beta   90.00
_cell.angle_gamma   90.00
#
_symmetry.space_group_name_H-M   'P 1'
#
loop_
_entity.id
_entity.type
_entity.pdbx_description
1 polymer ?
#
loop_
_entity_poly.entity_id
_entity_poly.type
_entity_poly.pdbx_seq_one_letter_code
_entity_poly.pdbx_strand_id
1 'polypeptide(L)'
;MLKGDPLKAALATALREAEGLGGQERRFVAMAARELSRHQRLLDLAARQLGHSHAKLVMTEDQALVRYTLWRRLFCGEGWTRIGPEVRLPGPVRPRTLHDAVLEGLVTKPLPEPAASESVVERLATRYSFPGWLTQRLADVYPEGTLAGLMASLDEEPALHFRVRPAGTRDAVLAALAEEGVVAEAVPSSPDALRVADASHRIFETKVMKARRLQVQDVGSQLIVQACLPPGGTLQGLTVADVCAGAG
;
A
#
# COMPACT_ATOMS: atom_id res chain seq x y z
N MET A 1 -13.80 20.14 2.58
CA MET A 1 -13.04 19.50 3.67
C MET A 1 -13.07 18.01 3.41
N LEU A 2 -11.91 17.38 3.19
CA LEU A 2 -11.84 15.92 3.04
C LEU A 2 -12.23 15.29 4.38
N LYS A 3 -13.14 14.32 4.37
CA LYS A 3 -13.56 13.57 5.56
C LYS A 3 -12.77 12.27 5.63
N GLY A 4 -12.36 11.86 6.83
CA GLY A 4 -11.67 10.61 7.09
C GLY A 4 -10.29 10.80 7.72
N ASP A 5 -9.79 9.73 8.34
CA ASP A 5 -8.47 9.69 8.95
C ASP A 5 -7.44 9.08 7.99
N PRO A 6 -6.15 9.46 8.09
CA PRO A 6 -5.09 8.77 7.37
C PRO A 6 -5.11 7.27 7.67
N LEU A 7 -5.04 6.42 6.64
CA LEU A 7 -5.13 4.96 6.79
C LEU A 7 -4.17 4.41 7.86
N LYS A 8 -2.93 4.93 7.90
CA LYS A 8 -1.94 4.55 8.92
C LYS A 8 -2.43 4.83 10.34
N ALA A 9 -3.06 5.98 10.58
CA ALA A 9 -3.56 6.37 11.89
C ALA A 9 -4.79 5.53 12.28
N ALA A 10 -5.76 5.40 11.37
CA ALA A 10 -6.96 4.59 11.58
C ALA A 10 -6.61 3.12 11.89
N LEU A 11 -5.71 2.53 11.10
CA LEU A 11 -5.22 1.16 11.30
C LEU A 11 -4.47 1.01 12.63
N ALA A 12 -3.62 1.97 12.99
CA ALA A 12 -2.91 1.93 14.27
C ALA A 12 -3.88 1.99 15.46
N THR A 13 -4.95 2.79 15.36
CA THR A 13 -6.00 2.85 16.38
C THR A 13 -6.76 1.53 16.47
N ALA A 14 -7.27 1.02 15.35
CA ALA A 14 -8.01 -0.24 15.30
C ALA A 14 -7.18 -1.42 15.85
N LEU A 15 -5.88 -1.52 15.51
CA LEU A 15 -5.00 -2.58 16.00
C LEU A 15 -4.65 -2.43 17.49
N ARG A 16 -4.71 -1.23 18.07
CA ARG A 16 -4.53 -1.02 19.51
C ARG A 16 -5.78 -1.44 20.29
N GLU A 17 -6.95 -1.14 19.76
CA GLU A 17 -8.25 -1.45 20.37
C GLU A 17 -8.62 -2.93 20.24
N ALA A 18 -8.10 -3.62 19.22
CA ALA A 18 -8.33 -5.05 19.03
C ALA A 18 -7.61 -5.90 20.10
N GLU A 19 -8.40 -6.61 20.91
CA GLU A 19 -7.92 -7.62 21.85
C GLU A 19 -7.66 -8.96 21.16
N GLY A 20 -6.72 -9.76 21.69
CA GLY A 20 -6.49 -11.14 21.25
C GLY A 20 -5.76 -11.35 19.91
N LEU A 21 -5.40 -10.29 19.17
CA LEU A 21 -4.64 -10.42 17.92
C LEU A 21 -3.12 -10.57 18.16
N GLY A 22 -2.57 -11.68 17.70
CA GLY A 22 -1.13 -11.93 17.65
C GLY A 22 -0.41 -11.17 16.54
N GLY A 23 0.91 -11.31 16.49
CA GLY A 23 1.75 -10.59 15.51
C GLY A 23 1.53 -11.01 14.05
N GLN A 24 1.03 -12.23 13.81
CA GLN A 24 0.66 -12.67 12.45
C GLN A 24 -0.67 -12.06 12.02
N GLU A 25 -1.71 -12.10 12.86
CA GLU A 25 -3.00 -11.50 12.52
C GLU A 25 -2.89 -9.99 12.33
N ARG A 26 -2.14 -9.30 13.20
CA ARG A 26 -1.91 -7.84 13.06
C ARG A 26 -1.28 -7.47 11.71
N ARG A 27 -0.33 -8.27 11.23
CA ARG A 27 0.30 -8.08 9.92
C ARG A 27 -0.68 -8.33 8.77
N PHE A 28 -1.45 -9.41 8.87
CA PHE A 28 -2.48 -9.72 7.88
C PHE A 28 -3.54 -8.62 7.79
N VAL A 29 -4.07 -8.13 8.91
CA VAL A 29 -5.03 -7.02 8.95
C VAL A 29 -4.44 -5.76 8.31
N ALA A 30 -3.19 -5.43 8.63
CA ALA A 30 -2.51 -4.28 8.06
C ALA A 30 -2.32 -4.39 6.54
N MET A 31 -1.94 -5.57 6.05
CA MET A 31 -1.83 -5.86 4.63
C MET A 31 -3.20 -5.78 3.95
N ALA A 32 -4.21 -6.50 4.45
CA ALA A 32 -5.55 -6.51 3.89
C ALA A 32 -6.15 -5.10 3.83
N ALA A 33 -6.03 -4.28 4.88
CA ALA A 33 -6.53 -2.91 4.87
C ALA A 33 -5.89 -2.03 3.77
N ARG A 34 -4.60 -2.21 3.49
CA ARG A 34 -3.92 -1.51 2.38
C ARG A 34 -4.41 -2.00 1.03
N GLU A 35 -4.57 -3.31 0.87
CA GLU A 35 -5.07 -3.91 -0.37
C GLU A 35 -6.51 -3.50 -0.67
N LEU A 36 -7.37 -3.42 0.34
CA LEU A 36 -8.73 -2.92 0.19
C LEU A 36 -8.75 -1.45 -0.24
N SER A 37 -7.82 -0.64 0.27
CA SER A 37 -7.66 0.76 -0.15
C SER A 37 -7.10 0.86 -1.57
N ARG A 38 -6.08 0.05 -1.92
CA ARG A 38 -5.44 -0.01 -3.24
C ARG A 38 -6.47 -0.35 -4.31
N HIS A 39 -7.24 -1.42 -4.09
CA HIS A 39 -8.18 -1.94 -5.07
C HIS A 39 -9.63 -1.45 -4.89
N GLN A 40 -9.86 -0.40 -4.08
CA GLN A 40 -11.20 0.02 -3.68
C GLN A 40 -12.14 0.24 -4.86
N ARG A 41 -11.68 0.89 -5.95
CA ARG A 41 -12.53 1.16 -7.11
C ARG A 41 -12.91 -0.13 -7.85
N LEU A 42 -11.96 -1.05 -8.02
CA LEU A 42 -12.20 -2.34 -8.67
C LEU A 42 -13.18 -3.18 -7.85
N LEU A 43 -12.99 -3.22 -6.54
CA LEU A 43 -13.88 -3.93 -5.61
C LEU A 43 -15.30 -3.32 -5.64
N ASP A 44 -15.42 -2.00 -5.65
CA ASP A 44 -16.70 -1.30 -5.74
C ASP A 44 -17.40 -1.52 -7.10
N LEU A 45 -16.62 -1.64 -8.19
CA LEU A 45 -17.13 -2.00 -9.52
C LEU A 45 -17.67 -3.43 -9.53
N ALA A 46 -16.90 -4.40 -9.04
CA ALA A 46 -17.33 -5.79 -8.95
C ALA A 46 -18.58 -5.94 -8.08
N ALA A 47 -18.63 -5.26 -6.92
CA ALA A 47 -19.79 -5.21 -6.05
C ALA A 47 -21.03 -4.68 -6.80
N ARG A 48 -20.88 -3.60 -7.58
CA ARG A 48 -21.95 -3.04 -8.40
C ARG A 48 -22.45 -4.02 -9.46
N GLN A 49 -21.55 -4.71 -10.17
CA GLN A 49 -21.93 -5.71 -11.18
C GLN A 49 -22.69 -6.89 -10.57
N LEU A 50 -22.40 -7.24 -9.32
CA LEU A 50 -23.12 -8.25 -8.56
C LEU A 50 -24.40 -7.72 -7.88
N GLY A 51 -24.78 -6.45 -8.12
CA GLY A 51 -26.01 -5.84 -7.62
C GLY A 51 -25.91 -5.16 -6.26
N HIS A 52 -24.71 -5.13 -5.66
CA HIS A 52 -24.40 -4.60 -4.33
C HIS A 52 -23.61 -3.29 -4.41
N SER A 53 -24.15 -2.28 -5.10
CA SER A 53 -23.50 -0.99 -5.19
C SER A 53 -23.35 -0.32 -3.82
N HIS A 54 -22.29 0.49 -3.66
CA HIS A 54 -22.04 1.26 -2.44
C HIS A 54 -23.26 2.06 -1.95
N ALA A 55 -24.05 2.65 -2.86
CA ALA A 55 -25.27 3.39 -2.52
C ALA A 55 -26.37 2.53 -1.87
N LYS A 56 -26.36 1.20 -2.08
CA LYS A 56 -27.28 0.26 -1.44
C LYS A 56 -26.77 -0.24 -0.08
N LEU A 57 -25.48 -0.08 0.21
CA LEU A 57 -24.83 -0.54 1.43
C LEU A 57 -24.63 0.66 2.35
N VAL A 58 -25.60 0.91 3.23
CA VAL A 58 -25.58 2.12 4.09
C VAL A 58 -24.54 2.03 5.20
N MET A 59 -24.30 0.83 5.74
CA MET A 59 -23.32 0.62 6.81
C MET A 59 -21.90 0.47 6.26
N THR A 60 -20.94 1.13 6.92
CA THR A 60 -19.51 1.06 6.59
C THR A 60 -18.98 -0.38 6.74
N GLU A 61 -19.48 -1.11 7.73
CA GLU A 61 -19.12 -2.50 8.02
C GLU A 61 -19.58 -3.45 6.90
N ASP A 62 -20.78 -3.22 6.36
CA ASP A 62 -21.29 -3.99 5.22
C ASP A 62 -20.43 -3.71 3.98
N GLN A 63 -20.09 -2.45 3.71
CA GLN A 63 -19.19 -2.09 2.61
C GLN A 63 -17.81 -2.73 2.77
N ALA A 64 -17.25 -2.71 3.99
CA ALA A 64 -15.96 -3.32 4.30
C ALA A 64 -15.97 -4.83 4.08
N LEU A 65 -17.03 -5.53 4.50
CA LEU A 65 -17.17 -6.97 4.31
C LEU A 65 -17.36 -7.36 2.85
N VAL A 66 -18.12 -6.58 2.09
CA VAL A 66 -18.26 -6.79 0.64
C VAL A 66 -16.92 -6.63 -0.06
N ARG A 67 -16.18 -5.55 0.24
CA ARG A 67 -14.84 -5.32 -0.31
C ARG A 67 -13.86 -6.42 0.09
N TYR A 68 -13.85 -6.81 1.36
CA TYR A 68 -12.99 -7.89 1.85
C TYR A 68 -13.30 -9.22 1.16
N THR A 69 -14.57 -9.58 1.05
CA THR A 69 -15.04 -10.81 0.37
C THR A 69 -14.60 -10.82 -1.10
N LEU A 70 -14.80 -9.71 -1.81
CA LEU A 70 -14.39 -9.58 -3.22
C LEU A 70 -12.88 -9.55 -3.38
N TRP A 71 -12.14 -8.97 -2.43
CA TRP A 71 -10.67 -8.98 -2.47
C TRP A 71 -10.12 -10.39 -2.31
N ARG A 72 -10.59 -11.16 -1.32
CA ARG A 72 -10.21 -12.57 -1.16
C ARG A 72 -10.54 -13.40 -2.41
N ARG A 73 -11.70 -13.16 -3.03
CA ARG A 73 -12.09 -13.82 -4.28
C ARG A 73 -11.17 -13.44 -5.45
N LEU A 74 -11.02 -12.15 -5.73
CA LEU A 74 -10.47 -11.65 -7.00
C LEU A 74 -8.95 -11.55 -7.01
N PHE A 75 -8.36 -11.19 -5.87
CA PHE A 75 -6.91 -10.96 -5.76
C PHE A 75 -6.19 -12.10 -5.04
N CYS A 76 -6.87 -12.81 -4.12
CA CYS A 76 -6.29 -13.99 -3.48
C CYS A 76 -6.71 -15.32 -4.13
N GLY A 77 -7.72 -15.33 -5.01
CA GLY A 77 -8.21 -16.55 -5.68
C GLY A 77 -8.95 -17.52 -4.77
N GLU A 78 -9.51 -17.03 -3.66
CA GLU A 78 -10.07 -17.87 -2.60
C GLU A 78 -11.56 -18.17 -2.81
N GLY A 79 -11.96 -19.39 -2.43
CA GLY A 79 -13.35 -19.84 -2.43
C GLY A 79 -14.09 -19.58 -1.12
N TRP A 80 -15.41 -19.82 -1.11
CA TRP A 80 -16.26 -19.61 0.08
C TRP A 80 -15.84 -20.46 1.28
N THR A 81 -15.29 -21.66 1.06
CA THR A 81 -14.78 -22.53 2.13
C THR A 81 -13.70 -21.85 2.97
N ARG A 82 -12.87 -21.01 2.35
CA ARG A 82 -11.85 -20.21 3.03
C ARG A 82 -12.42 -18.88 3.55
N ILE A 83 -13.22 -18.19 2.73
CA ILE A 83 -13.71 -16.84 3.04
C ILE A 83 -14.79 -16.85 4.13
N GLY A 84 -15.71 -17.81 4.11
CA GLY A 84 -16.86 -17.88 5.01
C GLY A 84 -16.49 -17.78 6.50
N PRO A 85 -15.54 -18.59 7.00
CA PRO A 85 -15.06 -18.47 8.38
C PRO A 85 -14.46 -17.09 8.73
N GLU A 86 -13.82 -16.41 7.78
CA GLU A 86 -13.17 -15.10 8.00
C GLU A 86 -14.21 -13.96 8.15
N VAL A 87 -15.35 -14.06 7.47
CA VAL A 87 -16.40 -13.02 7.44
C VAL A 87 -17.58 -13.30 8.39
N ARG A 88 -17.63 -14.49 8.98
CA ARG A 88 -18.59 -14.87 10.02
C ARG A 88 -18.19 -14.25 11.36
N LEU A 89 -18.57 -13.00 11.57
CA LEU A 89 -18.39 -12.31 12.84
C LEU A 89 -19.27 -12.96 13.94
N PRO A 90 -18.72 -13.30 15.13
CA PRO A 90 -19.48 -13.89 16.23
C PRO A 90 -20.33 -12.86 17.01
N GLY A 91 -21.48 -13.26 17.55
CA GLY A 91 -22.22 -12.54 18.60
C GLY A 91 -23.63 -12.02 18.25
N PRO A 92 -24.49 -11.73 19.26
CA PRO A 92 -25.94 -11.53 19.13
C PRO A 92 -26.34 -10.19 18.49
N VAL A 93 -25.42 -9.22 18.39
CA VAL A 93 -25.60 -7.98 17.65
C VAL A 93 -24.64 -8.04 16.48
N ARG A 94 -25.17 -8.28 15.28
CA ARG A 94 -24.37 -8.23 14.05
C ARG A 94 -23.99 -6.76 13.84
N PRO A 95 -22.70 -6.38 13.84
CA PRO A 95 -22.28 -5.02 13.50
C PRO A 95 -22.46 -4.73 11.99
N ARG A 96 -23.40 -5.42 11.35
CA ARG A 96 -23.61 -5.50 9.90
C ARG A 96 -25.04 -5.95 9.64
N THR A 97 -25.62 -5.53 8.51
CA THR A 97 -26.96 -5.99 8.10
C THR A 97 -26.92 -7.17 7.13
N LEU A 98 -25.76 -7.41 6.49
CA LEU A 98 -25.65 -8.45 5.48
C LEU A 98 -25.74 -9.86 6.05
N HIS A 99 -26.59 -10.68 5.43
CA HIS A 99 -26.64 -12.12 5.66
C HIS A 99 -25.47 -12.85 4.99
N ASP A 100 -25.02 -13.95 5.58
CA ASP A 100 -23.93 -14.78 5.03
C ASP A 100 -24.18 -15.23 3.60
N ALA A 101 -25.43 -15.56 3.25
CA ALA A 101 -25.82 -15.95 1.91
C ALA A 101 -25.54 -14.87 0.85
N VAL A 102 -25.56 -13.59 1.24
CA VAL A 102 -25.17 -12.49 0.34
C VAL A 102 -23.67 -12.55 0.06
N LEU A 103 -22.85 -12.72 1.10
CA LEU A 103 -21.40 -12.83 0.95
C LEU A 103 -20.99 -14.10 0.20
N GLU A 104 -21.66 -15.22 0.44
CA GLU A 104 -21.47 -16.45 -0.33
C GLU A 104 -21.82 -16.25 -1.80
N GLY A 105 -22.92 -15.53 -2.07
CA GLY A 105 -23.31 -15.12 -3.42
C GLY A 105 -22.25 -14.25 -4.10
N LEU A 106 -21.58 -13.37 -3.37
CA LEU A 106 -20.47 -12.56 -3.91
C LEU A 106 -19.27 -13.40 -4.33
N VAL A 107 -19.07 -14.58 -3.75
CA VAL A 107 -17.98 -15.50 -4.12
C VAL A 107 -18.40 -16.41 -5.28
N THR A 108 -19.63 -16.92 -5.24
CA THR A 108 -20.08 -18.03 -6.10
C THR A 108 -20.76 -17.58 -7.39
N LYS A 109 -21.41 -16.42 -7.42
CA LYS A 109 -22.10 -15.95 -8.63
C LYS A 109 -21.08 -15.59 -9.73
N PRO A 110 -21.40 -15.87 -11.00
CA PRO A 110 -20.60 -15.39 -12.13
C PRO A 110 -20.44 -13.87 -12.06
N LEU A 111 -19.20 -13.39 -12.20
CA LEU A 111 -18.91 -11.97 -12.27
C LEU A 111 -18.88 -11.57 -13.76
N PRO A 112 -19.76 -10.68 -14.23
CA PRO A 112 -19.74 -10.21 -15.61
C PRO A 112 -18.46 -9.45 -15.91
N GLU A 113 -17.99 -9.52 -17.16
CA GLU A 113 -16.91 -8.63 -17.61
C GLU A 113 -17.38 -7.17 -17.57
N PRO A 114 -16.54 -6.25 -17.09
CA PRO A 114 -16.87 -4.83 -17.11
C PRO A 114 -16.94 -4.33 -18.55
N ALA A 115 -17.96 -3.53 -18.85
CA ALA A 115 -18.08 -2.89 -20.15
C ALA A 115 -16.84 -2.01 -20.40
N ALA A 116 -16.23 -2.17 -21.58
CA ALA A 116 -15.12 -1.33 -22.00
C ALA A 116 -15.59 0.12 -22.13
N SER A 117 -14.79 1.06 -21.61
CA SER A 117 -15.03 2.49 -21.78
C SER A 117 -14.19 3.05 -22.92
N GLU A 118 -14.76 3.89 -23.77
CA GLU A 118 -14.01 4.64 -24.79
C GLU A 118 -13.15 5.76 -24.18
N SER A 119 -13.46 6.19 -22.95
CA SER A 119 -12.68 7.18 -22.22
C SER A 119 -11.39 6.57 -21.67
N VAL A 120 -10.25 7.13 -22.10
CA VAL A 120 -8.91 6.79 -21.56
C VAL A 120 -8.90 6.94 -20.03
N VAL A 121 -9.44 8.03 -19.52
CA VAL A 121 -9.49 8.34 -18.10
C VAL A 121 -10.26 7.27 -17.34
N GLU A 122 -11.44 6.88 -17.81
CA GLU A 122 -12.26 5.87 -17.15
C GLU A 122 -11.62 4.47 -17.21
N ARG A 123 -10.99 4.12 -18.34
CA ARG A 123 -10.24 2.86 -18.47
C ARG A 123 -9.08 2.79 -17.49
N LEU A 124 -8.22 3.81 -17.46
CA LEU A 124 -7.03 3.81 -16.61
C LEU A 124 -7.40 3.92 -15.12
N ALA A 125 -8.37 4.78 -14.78
CA ALA A 125 -8.89 4.89 -13.42
C ALA A 125 -9.38 3.54 -12.92
N THR A 126 -10.15 2.82 -13.74
CA THR A 126 -10.65 1.49 -13.38
C THR A 126 -9.53 0.47 -13.29
N ARG A 127 -8.67 0.37 -14.31
CA ARG A 127 -7.59 -0.62 -14.38
C ARG A 127 -6.65 -0.57 -13.17
N TYR A 128 -6.23 0.63 -12.77
CA TYR A 128 -5.28 0.83 -11.67
C TYR A 128 -5.97 1.24 -10.36
N SER A 129 -7.30 1.23 -10.32
CA SER A 129 -8.11 1.57 -9.14
C SER A 129 -7.91 3.00 -8.60
N PHE A 130 -7.68 3.98 -9.49
CA PHE A 130 -7.56 5.40 -9.14
C PHE A 130 -8.92 6.11 -9.15
N PRO A 131 -9.10 7.18 -8.34
CA PRO A 131 -10.28 8.02 -8.46
C PRO A 131 -10.27 8.79 -9.79
N GLY A 132 -11.45 8.93 -10.41
CA GLY A 132 -11.58 9.55 -11.74
C GLY A 132 -11.07 10.99 -11.79
N TRP A 133 -11.31 11.78 -10.74
CA TRP A 133 -10.83 13.16 -10.67
C TRP A 133 -9.30 13.25 -10.69
N LEU A 134 -8.59 12.34 -10.00
CA LEU A 134 -7.13 12.34 -9.97
C LEU A 134 -6.58 11.87 -11.31
N THR A 135 -7.20 10.85 -11.89
CA THR A 135 -6.83 10.34 -13.21
C THR A 135 -7.00 11.41 -14.28
N GLN A 136 -8.08 12.20 -14.24
CA GLN A 136 -8.26 13.33 -15.14
C GLN A 136 -7.16 14.38 -14.97
N ARG A 137 -6.86 14.79 -13.74
CA ARG A 137 -5.78 15.77 -13.45
C ARG A 137 -4.43 15.31 -13.96
N LEU A 138 -4.12 14.01 -13.85
CA LEU A 138 -2.88 13.44 -14.35
C LEU A 138 -2.88 13.36 -15.90
N ALA A 139 -4.02 13.04 -16.51
CA ALA A 139 -4.20 13.03 -17.97
C ALA A 139 -4.07 14.41 -18.61
N ASP A 140 -4.38 15.48 -17.87
CA ASP A 140 -4.18 16.86 -18.33
C ASP A 140 -2.69 17.24 -18.45
N VAL A 141 -1.79 16.49 -17.79
CA VAL A 141 -0.35 16.78 -17.71
C VAL A 141 0.50 15.74 -18.45
N TYR A 142 0.08 14.48 -18.47
CA TYR A 142 0.85 13.38 -19.03
C TYR A 142 0.15 12.74 -20.24
N PRO A 143 0.87 12.46 -21.34
CA PRO A 143 0.37 11.63 -22.42
C PRO A 143 -0.06 10.24 -21.92
N GLU A 144 -0.99 9.60 -22.63
CA GLU A 144 -1.61 8.32 -22.21
C GLU A 144 -0.57 7.23 -21.84
N GLY A 145 0.47 7.05 -22.65
CA GLY A 145 1.52 6.06 -22.37
C GLY A 145 2.27 6.32 -21.06
N THR A 146 2.66 7.57 -20.81
CA THR A 146 3.33 7.99 -19.57
C THR A 146 2.38 7.88 -18.37
N LEU A 147 1.12 8.29 -18.55
CA LEU A 147 0.09 8.19 -17.51
C LEU A 147 -0.14 6.73 -17.10
N ALA A 148 -0.28 5.83 -18.07
CA ALA A 148 -0.49 4.41 -17.80
C ALA A 148 0.71 3.79 -17.06
N GLY A 149 1.94 4.13 -17.44
CA GLY A 149 3.15 3.67 -16.74
C GLY A 149 3.26 4.24 -15.32
N LEU A 150 2.95 5.52 -15.13
CA LEU A 150 2.92 6.16 -13.81
C LEU A 150 1.90 5.46 -12.89
N MET A 151 0.66 5.30 -13.35
CA MET A 151 -0.40 4.68 -12.55
C MET A 151 -0.11 3.22 -12.24
N ALA A 152 0.47 2.47 -13.20
CA ALA A 152 0.94 1.12 -12.95
C ALA A 152 1.99 1.08 -11.82
N SER A 153 3.02 1.94 -11.89
CA SER A 153 4.07 1.97 -10.88
C SER A 153 3.57 2.34 -9.47
N LEU A 154 2.53 3.17 -9.39
CA LEU A 154 1.89 3.54 -8.13
C LEU A 154 0.95 2.46 -7.59
N ASP A 155 0.50 1.53 -8.43
CA ASP A 155 -0.32 0.38 -8.04
C ASP A 155 0.53 -0.82 -7.59
N GLU A 156 1.85 -0.77 -7.74
CA GLU A 156 2.76 -1.79 -7.24
C GLU A 156 2.91 -1.76 -5.70
N GLU A 157 3.38 -2.88 -5.13
CA GLU A 157 3.76 -2.92 -3.73
C GLU A 157 5.01 -2.07 -3.51
N PRO A 158 5.00 -1.10 -2.57
CA PRO A 158 6.14 -0.22 -2.38
C PRO A 158 7.38 -1.00 -1.94
N ALA A 159 8.45 -0.85 -2.69
CA ALA A 159 9.75 -1.36 -2.30
C ALA A 159 10.28 -0.62 -1.05
N LEU A 160 10.84 -1.39 -0.12
CA LEU A 160 11.44 -0.82 1.09
C LEU A 160 12.89 -0.40 0.81
N HIS A 161 13.08 0.92 0.76
CA HIS A 161 14.38 1.55 0.57
C HIS A 161 14.98 2.01 1.89
N PHE A 162 16.30 1.93 1.95
CA PHE A 162 17.08 2.39 3.09
C PHE A 162 18.21 3.30 2.64
N ARG A 163 18.53 4.26 3.50
CA ARG A 163 19.75 5.04 3.45
C ARG A 163 20.77 4.45 4.42
N VAL A 164 21.96 4.21 3.91
CA VAL A 164 23.11 3.76 4.71
C VAL A 164 23.71 4.93 5.48
N ARG A 165 24.14 4.64 6.72
CA ARG A 165 24.81 5.58 7.62
C ARG A 165 26.04 4.91 8.28
N PRO A 166 27.22 5.56 8.34
CA PRO A 166 27.56 6.82 7.67
C PRO A 166 27.64 6.67 6.15
N ALA A 167 27.57 7.80 5.44
CA ALA A 167 27.67 7.84 3.99
C ALA A 167 28.98 7.20 3.49
N GLY A 168 28.94 6.59 2.30
CA GLY A 168 30.09 5.91 1.70
C GLY A 168 30.36 4.51 2.26
N THR A 169 29.46 3.96 3.09
CA THR A 169 29.62 2.61 3.67
C THR A 169 28.66 1.57 3.11
N ARG A 170 28.00 1.86 1.98
CA ARG A 170 26.96 0.99 1.38
C ARG A 170 27.43 -0.43 1.16
N ASP A 171 28.59 -0.62 0.53
CA ASP A 171 29.09 -1.95 0.16
C ASP A 171 29.42 -2.79 1.41
N ALA A 172 29.96 -2.16 2.45
CA ALA A 172 30.20 -2.81 3.74
C ALA A 172 28.89 -3.19 4.45
N VAL A 173 27.82 -2.40 4.29
CA VAL A 173 26.49 -2.74 4.82
C VAL A 173 25.84 -3.88 4.03
N LEU A 174 25.96 -3.88 2.71
CA LEU A 174 25.47 -4.98 1.86
C LEU A 174 26.15 -6.31 2.22
N ALA A 175 27.47 -6.31 2.40
CA ALA A 175 28.20 -7.49 2.84
C ALA A 175 27.71 -8.00 4.21
N ALA A 176 27.54 -7.10 5.18
CA ALA A 176 27.03 -7.45 6.51
C ALA A 176 25.59 -7.98 6.48
N LEU A 177 24.72 -7.42 5.62
CA LEU A 177 23.36 -7.93 5.43
C LEU A 177 23.37 -9.34 4.84
N ALA A 178 24.25 -9.61 3.88
CA ALA A 178 24.40 -10.94 3.27
C ALA A 178 24.86 -11.99 4.28
N GLU A 179 25.79 -11.64 5.18
CA GLU A 179 26.21 -12.50 6.30
C GLU A 179 25.06 -12.84 7.26
N GLU A 180 24.09 -11.92 7.43
CA GLU A 180 22.87 -12.13 8.22
C GLU A 180 21.73 -12.78 7.41
N GLY A 181 22.00 -13.19 6.16
CA GLY A 181 21.03 -13.85 5.28
C GLY A 181 19.89 -12.94 4.82
N VAL A 182 20.17 -11.65 4.64
CA VAL A 182 19.26 -10.66 4.04
C VAL A 182 19.76 -10.30 2.65
N VAL A 183 18.91 -10.52 1.64
CA VAL A 183 19.23 -10.17 0.25
C VAL A 183 18.88 -8.71 0.01
N ALA A 184 19.89 -7.88 -0.20
CA ALA A 184 19.74 -6.46 -0.50
C ALA A 184 20.60 -6.05 -1.69
N GLU A 185 20.15 -5.04 -2.42
CA GLU A 185 20.76 -4.53 -3.64
C GLU A 185 21.04 -3.04 -3.51
N ALA A 186 22.15 -2.59 -4.10
CA ALA A 186 22.41 -1.17 -4.27
C ALA A 186 21.38 -0.55 -5.22
N VAL A 187 20.93 0.66 -4.92
CA VAL A 187 20.11 1.43 -5.86
C VAL A 187 21.05 2.36 -6.66
N PRO A 188 21.17 2.21 -8.00
CA PRO A 188 22.15 2.96 -8.79
C PRO A 188 21.98 4.49 -8.73
N SER A 189 20.75 4.97 -8.57
CA SER A 189 20.45 6.39 -8.59
C SER A 189 20.88 7.14 -7.33
N SER A 190 21.16 6.46 -6.20
CA SER A 190 21.62 7.11 -4.96
C SER A 190 22.80 6.34 -4.33
N PRO A 191 23.92 7.02 -4.00
CA PRO A 191 25.15 6.37 -3.56
C PRO A 191 25.00 5.60 -2.24
N ASP A 192 24.15 6.08 -1.35
CA ASP A 192 23.91 5.46 -0.03
C ASP A 192 22.60 4.66 0.03
N ALA A 193 21.89 4.52 -1.09
CA ALA A 193 20.63 3.80 -1.13
C ALA A 193 20.83 2.30 -1.34
N LEU A 194 20.05 1.52 -0.60
CA LEU A 194 19.83 0.11 -0.87
C LEU A 194 18.34 -0.25 -0.82
N ARG A 195 17.98 -1.37 -1.45
CA ARG A 195 16.65 -1.96 -1.46
C ARG A 195 16.72 -3.40 -1.00
N VAL A 196 15.76 -3.84 -0.20
CA VAL A 196 15.62 -5.27 0.17
C VAL A 196 14.94 -6.00 -0.97
N ALA A 197 15.54 -7.10 -1.45
CA ALA A 197 15.07 -7.81 -2.63
C ALA A 197 13.96 -8.84 -2.31
N ASP A 198 13.96 -9.41 -1.10
CA ASP A 198 13.13 -10.58 -0.73
C ASP A 198 11.84 -10.22 0.02
N ALA A 199 11.43 -8.94 0.03
CA ALA A 199 10.29 -8.42 0.81
C ALA A 199 10.33 -8.80 2.31
N SER A 200 11.49 -9.24 2.83
CA SER A 200 11.62 -9.78 4.17
C SER A 200 11.69 -8.66 5.20
N HIS A 201 10.88 -8.78 6.26
CA HIS A 201 10.99 -7.91 7.43
C HIS A 201 12.23 -8.22 8.28
N ARG A 202 13.00 -9.26 7.95
CA ARG A 202 14.22 -9.65 8.69
C ARG A 202 15.23 -8.51 8.79
N ILE A 203 15.27 -7.61 7.81
CA ILE A 203 16.16 -6.45 7.85
C ILE A 203 16.01 -5.64 9.15
N PHE A 204 14.80 -5.54 9.70
CA PHE A 204 14.53 -4.80 10.93
C PHE A 204 15.14 -5.43 12.19
N GLU A 205 15.49 -6.73 12.13
CA GLU A 205 16.06 -7.50 13.23
C GLU A 205 17.59 -7.64 13.13
N THR A 206 18.18 -7.23 12.01
CA THR A 206 19.63 -7.31 11.75
C THR A 206 20.46 -6.47 12.71
N LYS A 207 21.71 -6.85 12.90
CA LYS A 207 22.68 -6.08 13.67
C LYS A 207 22.92 -4.70 13.05
N VAL A 208 22.97 -4.61 11.71
CA VAL A 208 23.15 -3.32 11.03
C VAL A 208 22.01 -2.34 11.28
N MET A 209 20.75 -2.82 11.29
CA MET A 209 19.60 -1.98 11.63
C MET A 209 19.62 -1.58 13.10
N LYS A 210 19.88 -2.52 14.02
CA LYS A 210 19.97 -2.26 15.47
C LYS A 210 21.09 -1.27 15.82
N ALA A 211 22.20 -1.33 15.09
CA ALA A 211 23.32 -0.40 15.19
C ALA A 211 23.06 0.96 14.50
N ARG A 212 21.85 1.20 13.97
CA ARG A 212 21.45 2.43 13.27
C ARG A 212 22.31 2.77 12.05
N ARG A 213 22.89 1.75 11.40
CA ARG A 213 23.60 1.90 10.13
C ARG A 213 22.68 2.01 8.93
N LEU A 214 21.38 1.85 9.16
CA LEU A 214 20.32 1.97 8.16
C LEU A 214 19.22 2.88 8.70
N GLN A 215 18.64 3.66 7.80
CA GLN A 215 17.42 4.43 8.03
C GLN A 215 16.43 4.10 6.90
N VAL A 216 15.17 3.82 7.24
CA VAL A 216 14.11 3.70 6.24
C VAL A 216 13.90 5.08 5.60
N GLN A 217 14.21 5.20 4.31
CA GLN A 217 14.08 6.46 3.58
C GLN A 217 13.98 6.19 2.07
N ASP A 218 12.97 6.75 1.43
CA ASP A 218 12.79 6.66 -0.02
C ASP A 218 13.97 7.27 -0.79
N VAL A 219 14.27 6.70 -1.95
CA VAL A 219 15.40 7.11 -2.80
C VAL A 219 15.23 8.57 -3.26
N GLY A 220 14.01 8.99 -3.61
CA GLY A 220 13.72 10.38 -3.97
C GLY A 220 14.05 11.33 -2.83
N SER A 221 13.68 10.99 -1.59
CA SER A 221 14.05 11.78 -0.41
C SER A 221 15.56 11.85 -0.17
N GLN A 222 16.29 10.77 -0.44
CA GLN A 222 17.76 10.78 -0.36
C GLN A 222 18.38 11.74 -1.39
N LEU A 223 17.79 11.82 -2.59
CA LEU A 223 18.27 12.67 -3.67
C LEU A 223 18.00 14.15 -3.47
N ILE A 224 16.98 14.52 -2.69
CA ILE A 224 16.71 15.93 -2.34
C ILE A 224 17.95 16.57 -1.69
N VAL A 225 18.64 15.85 -0.81
CA VAL A 225 19.87 16.36 -0.17
C VAL A 225 20.95 16.69 -1.20
N GLN A 226 21.07 15.85 -2.24
CA GLN A 226 22.02 16.08 -3.34
C GLN A 226 21.63 17.29 -4.17
N ALA A 227 20.33 17.46 -4.44
CA ALA A 227 19.80 18.61 -5.17
C ALA A 227 19.96 19.94 -4.40
N CYS A 228 20.05 19.89 -3.07
CA CYS A 228 20.28 21.06 -2.22
C CYS A 228 21.76 21.44 -2.07
N LEU A 229 22.71 20.66 -2.59
CA LEU A 229 24.13 21.00 -2.49
C LEU A 229 24.44 22.27 -3.32
N PRO A 230 25.16 23.25 -2.76
CA PRO A 230 25.59 24.42 -3.50
C PRO A 230 26.69 24.05 -4.52
N PRO A 231 26.99 24.95 -5.48
CA PRO A 231 28.20 24.83 -6.29
C PRO A 231 29.44 24.69 -5.38
N GLY A 232 30.14 23.55 -5.47
CA GLY A 232 31.22 23.17 -4.55
C GLY A 232 30.94 21.94 -3.68
N GLY A 233 29.69 21.45 -3.66
CA GLY A 233 29.36 20.09 -3.20
C GLY A 233 29.35 19.86 -1.69
N THR A 234 29.40 20.91 -0.86
CA THR A 234 29.41 20.77 0.59
C THR A 234 28.50 21.78 1.29
N LEU A 235 27.85 21.33 2.36
CA LEU A 235 27.07 22.18 3.27
C LEU A 235 27.89 22.62 4.50
N GLN A 236 29.15 22.20 4.61
CA GLN A 236 30.00 22.50 5.75
C GLN A 236 30.20 24.02 5.91
N GLY A 237 29.94 24.54 7.11
CA GLY A 237 30.06 25.97 7.40
C GLY A 237 28.87 26.82 6.92
N LEU A 238 27.85 26.21 6.32
CA LEU A 238 26.62 26.90 5.94
C LEU A 238 25.54 26.77 7.01
N THR A 239 24.67 27.77 7.08
CA THR A 239 23.40 27.68 7.82
C THR A 239 22.37 27.02 6.92
N VAL A 240 21.80 25.90 7.37
CA VAL A 240 20.79 25.13 6.63
C VAL A 240 19.47 25.13 7.41
N ALA A 241 18.36 25.34 6.71
CA ALA A 241 17.01 25.24 7.26
C ALA A 241 16.27 24.08 6.60
N ASP A 242 15.84 23.10 7.39
CA ASP A 242 14.92 22.04 6.97
C ASP A 242 13.50 22.42 7.41
N VAL A 243 12.78 23.05 6.49
CA VAL A 243 11.41 23.52 6.74
C VAL A 243 10.45 22.38 6.40
N CYS A 244 9.54 22.07 7.34
CA CYS A 244 8.66 20.89 7.28
C CYS A 244 9.37 19.53 7.51
N ALA A 245 10.45 19.53 8.29
CA ALA A 245 11.29 18.36 8.59
C ALA A 245 10.54 17.13 9.14
N GLY A 246 9.37 17.29 9.78
CA GLY A 246 8.54 16.16 10.20
C GLY A 246 9.30 15.11 11.04
N ALA A 247 9.45 13.90 10.50
CA ALA A 247 10.16 12.79 11.16
C ALA A 247 11.69 12.82 10.98
N GLY A 248 12.22 13.86 10.36
CA GLY A 248 13.66 14.15 10.19
C GLY A 248 14.29 13.63 8.91
#